data_AF-A0A0K1PD94-F1
#
_entry.id   AF-A0A0K1PD94-F1
#
_cell.length_a   1.000
_cell.length_b   1.000
_cell.length_c   1.000
_cell.angle_alpha   90.00
_cell.angle_beta   90.00
_cell.angle_gamma   90.00
#
_symmetry.space_group_name_H-M   'P 1'
#
loop_
_entity.id
_entity.type
_entity.pdbx_description
1 polymer ?
#
loop_
_entity_poly.entity_id
_entity_poly.type
_entity_poly.pdbx_seq_one_letter_code
_entity_poly.pdbx_strand_id
1 'polypeptide(L)'
;MKTKLSILASLCLVLAGCDSTTPDPVTETETGRCEGTEYLAFDPVNHAPQDQRLLAFDQMLAAFDRAADAPATAAAEAASVLARYEDPSTKLAAKAAGRIDVHFPDAQAGAELDAAFRGGIDMLAAATSAHEVSLAKQQFEKAGVYRFLYLSVLEELYAPTKQHYDEAFGYLGTGATNVPGGRKGLAAVATRRDGTNGTTLAEELFELIREGSCAIEKALNAKGADSMELGEDADYDRVVDGIDRKLQLVFAYSIGHELVEIGRNRTSPETALLKVFEADGYFVAVEDLLLAGNDSQKAFATSLRAALDEALGAVDAAWIADFDADGLLSALEAAYGIKVKG
;
A
#
# COMPACT_ATOMS: atom_id res chain seq x y z
N MET A 1 8.43 58.47 -4.19
CA MET A 1 9.69 58.21 -4.94
C MET A 1 9.42 57.18 -6.02
N LYS A 2 9.64 57.59 -7.28
CA LYS A 2 9.98 56.82 -8.50
C LYS A 2 9.11 55.60 -8.89
N THR A 3 8.23 55.88 -9.84
CA THR A 3 7.92 55.13 -11.07
C THR A 3 9.07 54.26 -11.63
N LYS A 4 8.72 53.09 -12.20
CA LYS A 4 9.06 52.68 -13.58
C LYS A 4 8.34 51.38 -14.02
N LEU A 5 7.43 51.55 -14.99
CA LEU A 5 7.17 50.63 -16.10
C LEU A 5 8.46 50.45 -16.95
N SER A 6 8.61 49.31 -17.63
CA SER A 6 9.03 49.17 -19.05
C SER A 6 9.31 47.69 -19.42
N ILE A 7 8.53 47.07 -20.32
CA ILE A 7 8.77 46.85 -21.78
C ILE A 7 9.68 45.62 -22.04
N LEU A 8 9.19 44.49 -22.57
CA LEU A 8 8.87 44.12 -23.98
C LEU A 8 10.09 43.71 -24.86
N ALA A 9 10.01 42.48 -25.38
CA ALA A 9 10.49 41.92 -26.66
C ALA A 9 11.98 41.90 -27.08
N SER A 10 12.44 40.69 -27.45
CA SER A 10 13.12 40.33 -28.73
C SER A 10 13.45 38.84 -28.66
N LEU A 11 12.82 37.93 -29.40
CA LEU A 11 12.90 37.67 -30.86
C LEU A 11 14.34 37.39 -31.33
N CYS A 12 14.69 36.12 -31.46
CA CYS A 12 15.61 35.63 -32.49
C CYS A 12 14.97 34.42 -33.17
N LEU A 13 14.30 34.69 -34.30
CA LEU A 13 14.18 33.71 -35.37
C LEU A 13 15.57 33.46 -35.96
N VAL A 14 15.92 32.20 -36.18
CA VAL A 14 16.76 31.79 -37.30
C VAL A 14 15.91 30.83 -38.13
N LEU A 15 15.59 31.27 -39.35
CA LEU A 15 14.92 30.49 -40.39
C LEU A 15 15.95 29.79 -41.27
N ALA A 16 15.50 28.64 -41.80
CA ALA A 16 15.87 28.02 -43.07
C ALA A 16 17.15 27.18 -43.13
N GLY A 17 16.95 25.87 -42.92
CA GLY A 17 17.51 24.83 -43.76
C GLY A 17 16.38 23.88 -44.15
N CYS A 18 15.71 24.15 -45.28
CA CYS A 18 14.91 23.13 -45.94
C CYS A 18 15.88 22.11 -46.53
N ASP A 19 15.81 20.87 -46.09
CA ASP A 19 16.06 19.76 -47.00
C ASP A 19 14.92 18.75 -46.88
N SER A 20 14.36 18.45 -48.04
CA SER A 20 13.20 17.63 -48.24
C SER A 20 13.60 16.17 -48.21
N THR A 21 13.26 15.48 -47.14
CA THR A 21 13.07 14.03 -47.18
C THR A 21 11.70 13.73 -46.59
N THR A 22 10.78 13.33 -47.46
CA THR A 22 9.59 12.58 -47.09
C THR A 22 9.99 11.49 -46.09
N PRO A 23 9.34 11.37 -44.91
CA PRO A 23 9.49 10.17 -44.12
C PRO A 23 8.83 9.05 -44.91
N ASP A 24 9.63 8.09 -45.37
CA ASP A 24 9.10 6.82 -45.84
C ASP A 24 8.25 6.19 -44.72
N PRO A 25 7.10 5.58 -45.07
CA PRO A 25 6.30 4.86 -44.09
C PRO A 25 6.85 3.43 -43.91
N VAL A 26 6.89 3.02 -42.64
CA VAL A 26 6.98 1.64 -42.12
C VAL A 26 8.37 1.00 -42.12
N THR A 27 8.85 0.65 -40.92
CA THR A 27 9.12 -0.74 -40.55
C THR A 27 9.10 -0.90 -39.03
N GLU A 28 8.14 -1.69 -38.56
CA GLU A 28 8.18 -2.38 -37.27
C GLU A 28 9.58 -2.96 -37.07
N THR A 29 10.23 -2.60 -35.96
CA THR A 29 11.14 -3.43 -35.17
C THR A 29 11.74 -2.56 -34.07
N GLU A 30 10.91 -2.04 -33.15
CA GLU A 30 11.40 -1.91 -31.78
C GLU A 30 11.52 -3.34 -31.25
N THR A 31 12.68 -3.92 -31.56
CA THR A 31 13.20 -5.14 -30.94
C THR A 31 13.00 -5.01 -29.44
N GLY A 32 12.32 -6.00 -28.84
CA GLY A 32 11.84 -5.96 -27.46
C GLY A 32 12.87 -5.38 -26.51
N ARG A 33 12.64 -4.13 -26.08
CA ARG A 33 13.55 -3.41 -25.18
C ARG A 33 13.52 -4.08 -23.82
N CYS A 34 14.45 -5.00 -23.60
CA CYS A 34 14.86 -5.39 -22.26
C CYS A 34 16.38 -5.53 -22.22
N GLU A 35 17.10 -4.42 -22.35
CA GLU A 35 18.49 -4.33 -21.91
C GLU A 35 18.75 -2.96 -21.24
N GLY A 36 18.99 -2.98 -19.92
CA GLY A 36 19.80 -1.95 -19.24
C GLY A 36 19.12 -0.69 -18.69
N THR A 37 18.93 -0.69 -17.37
CA THR A 37 18.97 0.44 -16.40
C THR A 37 17.92 1.55 -16.39
N GLU A 38 16.96 1.62 -17.31
CA GLU A 38 15.83 2.56 -17.16
C GLU A 38 14.50 1.83 -17.39
N TYR A 39 13.81 1.61 -16.27
CA TYR A 39 12.37 1.39 -16.09
C TYR A 39 11.53 1.86 -17.30
N LEU A 40 10.53 1.07 -17.76
CA LEU A 40 9.50 1.58 -18.69
C LEU A 40 8.92 2.84 -18.08
N ALA A 41 9.25 3.97 -18.69
CA ALA A 41 9.21 5.31 -18.15
C ALA A 41 8.15 5.55 -17.07
N PHE A 42 8.61 6.07 -15.93
CA PHE A 42 7.80 6.66 -14.87
C PHE A 42 7.04 7.79 -15.52
N ASP A 43 5.86 7.50 -16.11
CA ASP A 43 5.05 8.51 -16.75
C ASP A 43 4.36 9.28 -15.63
N PRO A 44 4.83 10.50 -15.30
CA PRO A 44 4.28 11.23 -14.18
C PRO A 44 2.77 11.51 -14.36
N VAL A 45 2.25 11.42 -15.59
CA VAL A 45 0.82 11.57 -15.89
C VAL A 45 0.02 10.36 -15.39
N ASN A 46 0.51 9.13 -15.60
CA ASN A 46 -0.16 7.90 -15.15
C ASN A 46 -0.12 7.76 -13.63
N HIS A 47 0.92 8.30 -12.98
CA HIS A 47 1.08 8.25 -11.52
C HIS A 47 0.40 9.39 -10.76
N ALA A 48 0.05 10.50 -11.43
CA ALA A 48 -0.48 11.68 -10.76
C ALA A 48 -1.71 11.40 -9.87
N PRO A 49 -2.70 10.58 -10.28
CA PRO A 49 -3.83 10.24 -9.42
C PRO A 49 -3.40 9.46 -8.16
N GLN A 50 -2.43 8.55 -8.27
CA GLN A 50 -1.90 7.74 -7.17
C GLN A 50 -1.13 8.61 -6.19
N ASP A 51 -0.26 9.48 -6.70
CA ASP A 51 0.48 10.45 -5.89
C ASP A 51 -0.45 11.41 -5.13
N GLN A 52 -1.54 11.86 -5.76
CA GLN A 52 -2.56 12.68 -5.09
C GLN A 52 -3.26 11.93 -3.96
N ARG A 53 -3.57 10.63 -4.13
CA ARG A 53 -4.17 9.79 -3.08
C ARG A 53 -3.20 9.51 -1.94
N LEU A 54 -1.94 9.19 -2.25
CA LEU A 54 -0.89 9.02 -1.24
C LEU A 54 -0.69 10.31 -0.43
N LEU A 55 -0.64 11.47 -1.11
CA LEU A 55 -0.56 12.76 -0.44
C LEU A 55 -1.80 13.05 0.42
N ALA A 56 -3.00 12.67 -0.03
CA ALA A 56 -4.21 12.79 0.76
C ALA A 56 -4.13 11.93 2.04
N PHE A 57 -3.64 10.69 1.94
CA PHE A 57 -3.37 9.86 3.12
C PHE A 57 -2.37 10.48 4.08
N ASP A 58 -1.25 11.01 3.59
CA ASP A 58 -0.26 11.68 4.44
C ASP A 58 -0.87 12.87 5.18
N GLN A 59 -1.70 13.68 4.52
CA GLN A 59 -2.37 14.81 5.14
C GLN A 59 -3.43 14.39 6.16
N MET A 60 -4.15 13.30 5.90
CA MET A 60 -5.12 12.73 6.83
C MET A 60 -4.41 12.18 8.06
N LEU A 61 -3.34 11.39 7.90
CA LEU A 61 -2.53 10.88 9.01
C LEU A 61 -1.91 11.99 9.84
N ALA A 62 -1.45 13.08 9.22
CA ALA A 62 -0.97 14.25 9.93
C ALA A 62 -2.06 14.95 10.78
N ALA A 63 -3.35 14.80 10.43
CA ALA A 63 -4.45 15.28 11.25
C ALA A 63 -4.64 14.44 12.52
N PHE A 64 -4.47 13.12 12.43
CA PHE A 64 -4.41 12.25 13.60
C PHE A 64 -3.24 12.64 14.51
N ASP A 65 -2.05 12.91 13.95
CA ASP A 65 -0.88 13.32 14.75
C ASP A 65 -1.13 14.64 15.49
N ARG A 66 -1.72 15.64 14.81
CA ARG A 66 -2.12 16.90 15.47
C ARG A 66 -3.16 16.70 16.57
N ALA A 67 -4.13 15.81 16.35
CA ALA A 67 -5.14 15.48 17.35
C ALA A 67 -4.54 14.70 18.53
N ALA A 68 -3.50 13.88 18.32
CA ALA A 68 -2.81 13.19 19.40
C ALA A 68 -2.06 14.18 20.30
N ASP A 69 -1.43 15.19 19.71
CA ASP A 69 -0.78 16.30 20.45
C ASP A 69 -1.79 17.21 21.18
N ALA A 70 -3.01 17.33 20.65
CA ALA A 70 -4.06 18.17 21.22
C ALA A 70 -5.45 17.50 21.13
N PRO A 71 -5.80 16.54 22.02
CA PRO A 71 -7.04 15.77 21.91
C PRO A 71 -8.33 16.59 21.90
N ALA A 72 -8.31 17.81 22.44
CA ALA A 72 -9.44 18.74 22.36
C ALA A 72 -9.79 19.19 20.92
N THR A 73 -8.90 18.99 19.94
CA THR A 73 -9.15 19.28 18.52
C THR A 73 -9.63 18.06 17.72
N ALA A 74 -9.72 16.88 18.34
CA ALA A 74 -9.96 15.62 17.64
C ALA A 74 -11.22 15.63 16.75
N ALA A 75 -12.34 16.16 17.24
CA ALA A 75 -13.56 16.30 16.44
C ALA A 75 -13.41 17.24 15.23
N ALA A 76 -12.63 18.32 15.34
CA ALA A 76 -12.38 19.23 14.23
C ALA A 76 -11.42 18.61 13.21
N GLU A 77 -10.39 17.89 13.68
CA GLU A 77 -9.48 17.16 12.81
C GLU A 77 -10.20 16.00 12.11
N ALA A 78 -11.11 15.28 12.78
CA ALA A 78 -11.95 14.25 12.16
C ALA A 78 -12.81 14.81 11.02
N ALA A 79 -13.45 15.96 11.22
CA ALA A 79 -14.19 16.64 10.15
C ALA A 79 -13.26 17.02 8.97
N SER A 80 -12.02 17.40 9.25
CA SER A 80 -11.01 17.69 8.23
C SER A 80 -10.54 16.45 7.48
N VAL A 81 -10.43 15.31 8.16
CA VAL A 81 -10.11 14.00 7.55
C VAL A 81 -11.26 13.54 6.66
N LEU A 82 -12.51 13.58 7.17
CA LEU A 82 -13.69 13.19 6.42
C LEU A 82 -13.83 14.01 5.13
N ALA A 83 -13.67 15.33 5.22
CA ALA A 83 -13.76 16.20 4.06
C ALA A 83 -12.71 15.89 2.98
N ARG A 84 -11.51 15.45 3.36
CA ARG A 84 -10.47 15.00 2.41
C ARG A 84 -10.78 13.63 1.81
N TYR A 85 -11.24 12.70 2.64
CA TYR A 85 -11.61 11.36 2.19
C TYR A 85 -12.73 11.40 1.15
N GLU A 86 -13.72 12.27 1.38
CA GLU A 86 -14.88 12.47 0.50
C GLU A 86 -14.64 13.49 -0.62
N ASP A 87 -13.44 14.06 -0.74
CA ASP A 87 -13.13 15.06 -1.78
C ASP A 87 -13.30 14.45 -3.19
N PRO A 88 -14.25 14.94 -4.00
CA PRO A 88 -14.51 14.41 -5.34
C PRO A 88 -13.31 14.54 -6.29
N SER A 89 -12.37 15.45 -6.03
CA SER A 89 -11.20 15.68 -6.88
C SER A 89 -10.18 14.54 -6.80
N THR A 90 -10.02 13.92 -5.62
CA THR A 90 -9.12 12.77 -5.42
C THR A 90 -9.78 11.44 -5.79
N LYS A 91 -11.13 11.42 -5.79
CA LYS A 91 -11.98 10.23 -5.94
C LYS A 91 -11.60 9.12 -4.94
N LEU A 92 -11.01 9.47 -3.79
CA LEU A 92 -10.46 8.48 -2.88
C LEU A 92 -11.54 7.56 -2.30
N ALA A 93 -12.60 8.12 -1.73
CA ALA A 93 -13.73 7.31 -1.23
C ALA A 93 -14.35 6.42 -2.32
N ALA A 94 -14.54 6.95 -3.53
CA ALA A 94 -15.08 6.16 -4.64
C ALA A 94 -14.13 5.03 -5.07
N LYS A 95 -12.82 5.29 -5.09
CA LYS A 95 -11.82 4.27 -5.43
C LYS A 95 -11.72 3.21 -4.33
N ALA A 96 -11.76 3.60 -3.05
CA ALA A 96 -11.77 2.68 -1.91
C ALA A 96 -13.01 1.77 -1.92
N ALA A 97 -14.21 2.36 -2.03
CA ALA A 97 -15.47 1.62 -2.10
C ALA A 97 -15.57 0.69 -3.32
N GLY A 98 -14.87 1.04 -4.41
CA GLY A 98 -14.81 0.23 -5.64
C GLY A 98 -13.73 -0.83 -5.66
N ARG A 99 -12.87 -0.95 -4.63
CA ARG A 99 -11.80 -1.95 -4.61
C ARG A 99 -12.36 -3.37 -4.53
N ILE A 100 -11.72 -4.26 -5.28
CA ILE A 100 -12.02 -5.69 -5.29
C ILE A 100 -10.80 -6.43 -4.77
N ASP A 101 -11.02 -7.47 -3.97
CA ASP A 101 -9.98 -8.46 -3.73
C ASP A 101 -10.00 -9.47 -4.89
N VAL A 102 -8.96 -9.42 -5.71
CA VAL A 102 -8.84 -10.28 -6.90
C VAL A 102 -8.76 -11.77 -6.57
N HIS A 103 -8.40 -12.13 -5.34
CA HIS A 103 -8.41 -13.51 -4.86
C HIS A 103 -9.82 -13.97 -4.47
N PHE A 104 -10.67 -13.03 -4.04
CA PHE A 104 -12.02 -13.26 -3.55
C PHE A 104 -12.99 -12.24 -4.16
N PRO A 105 -13.26 -12.31 -5.48
CA PRO A 105 -13.98 -11.26 -6.20
C PRO A 105 -15.45 -11.08 -5.76
N ASP A 106 -16.03 -12.08 -5.09
CA ASP A 106 -17.37 -12.01 -4.51
C ASP A 106 -17.40 -11.35 -3.12
N ALA A 107 -16.24 -11.10 -2.50
CA ALA A 107 -16.12 -10.43 -1.22
C ALA A 107 -16.38 -8.92 -1.36
N GLN A 108 -16.93 -8.31 -0.31
CA GLN A 108 -17.23 -6.87 -0.30
C GLN A 108 -16.04 -6.03 0.16
N ALA A 109 -14.84 -6.34 -0.36
CA ALA A 109 -13.58 -5.75 0.09
C ALA A 109 -13.61 -4.22 0.08
N GLY A 110 -14.15 -3.60 -0.98
CA GLY A 110 -14.29 -2.15 -1.06
C GLY A 110 -15.24 -1.55 -0.02
N ALA A 111 -16.36 -2.20 0.27
CA ALA A 111 -17.30 -1.73 1.29
C ALA A 111 -16.71 -1.85 2.70
N GLU A 112 -16.02 -2.95 3.00
CA GLU A 112 -15.31 -3.13 4.26
C GLU A 112 -14.17 -2.12 4.42
N LEU A 113 -13.49 -1.78 3.33
CA LEU A 113 -12.43 -0.78 3.31
C LEU A 113 -12.97 0.63 3.57
N ASP A 114 -14.09 1.01 2.94
CA ASP A 114 -14.78 2.28 3.24
C ASP A 114 -15.23 2.32 4.71
N ALA A 115 -15.76 1.22 5.23
CA ALA A 115 -16.13 1.09 6.63
C ALA A 115 -14.92 1.23 7.57
N ALA A 116 -13.76 0.69 7.21
CA ALA A 116 -12.54 0.85 8.01
C ALA A 116 -12.08 2.31 8.08
N PHE A 117 -12.08 3.03 6.95
CA PHE A 117 -11.75 4.46 6.92
C PHE A 117 -12.73 5.29 7.74
N ARG A 118 -14.03 5.08 7.54
CA ARG A 118 -15.09 5.80 8.28
C ARG A 118 -15.06 5.48 9.76
N GLY A 119 -14.84 4.21 10.12
CA GLY A 119 -14.68 3.79 11.51
C GLY A 119 -13.51 4.49 12.21
N GLY A 120 -12.35 4.59 11.56
CA GLY A 120 -11.20 5.35 12.10
C GLY A 120 -11.48 6.84 12.25
N ILE A 121 -12.24 7.44 11.32
CA ILE A 121 -12.68 8.84 11.40
C ILE A 121 -13.67 9.05 12.54
N ASP A 122 -14.63 8.15 12.73
CA ASP A 122 -15.62 8.21 13.80
C ASP A 122 -14.97 8.02 15.17
N MET A 123 -14.01 7.10 15.28
CA MET A 123 -13.17 6.94 16.48
C MET A 123 -12.38 8.21 16.79
N LEU A 124 -11.80 8.87 15.78
CA LEU A 124 -11.10 10.14 15.96
C LEU A 124 -12.06 11.23 16.44
N ALA A 125 -13.27 11.29 15.89
CA ALA A 125 -14.26 12.30 16.28
C ALA A 125 -14.70 12.14 17.74
N ALA A 126 -14.76 10.90 18.24
CA ALA A 126 -15.13 10.56 19.60
C ALA A 126 -13.97 10.63 20.61
N ALA A 127 -12.71 10.67 20.14
CA ALA A 127 -11.54 10.62 20.99
C ALA A 127 -11.43 11.85 21.90
N THR A 128 -11.09 11.61 23.17
CA THR A 128 -10.88 12.63 24.20
C THR A 128 -9.46 12.63 24.76
N SER A 129 -8.66 11.63 24.39
CA SER A 129 -7.28 11.42 24.84
C SER A 129 -6.35 11.08 23.68
N ALA A 130 -5.04 11.28 23.88
CA ALA A 130 -4.03 10.93 22.88
C ALA A 130 -3.99 9.43 22.58
N HIS A 131 -4.31 8.59 23.58
CA HIS A 131 -4.39 7.14 23.40
C HIS A 131 -5.55 6.76 22.48
N GLU A 132 -6.75 7.30 22.70
CA GLU A 132 -7.91 7.05 21.82
C GLU A 132 -7.65 7.53 20.39
N VAL A 133 -6.98 8.68 20.22
CA VAL A 133 -6.55 9.16 18.89
C VAL A 133 -5.58 8.16 18.24
N SER A 134 -4.66 7.59 19.03
CA SER A 134 -3.71 6.60 18.53
C SER A 134 -4.42 5.32 18.06
N LEU A 135 -5.41 4.83 18.81
CA LEU A 135 -6.23 3.69 18.39
C LEU A 135 -7.00 4.00 17.09
N ALA A 136 -7.63 5.17 17.01
CA ALA A 136 -8.33 5.64 15.82
C ALA A 136 -7.39 5.70 14.59
N LYS A 137 -6.15 6.16 14.80
CA LYS A 137 -5.11 6.19 13.76
C LYS A 137 -4.76 4.79 13.28
N GLN A 138 -4.62 3.80 14.17
CA GLN A 138 -4.30 2.43 13.74
C GLN A 138 -5.42 1.81 12.90
N GLN A 139 -6.68 2.04 13.29
CA GLN A 139 -7.83 1.63 12.48
C GLN A 139 -7.77 2.25 11.08
N PHE A 140 -7.53 3.57 11.00
CA PHE A 140 -7.46 4.28 9.72
C PHE A 140 -6.24 3.85 8.86
N GLU A 141 -5.06 3.77 9.47
CA GLU A 141 -3.79 3.53 8.76
C GLU A 141 -3.61 2.05 8.41
N LYS A 142 -3.74 1.17 9.39
CA LYS A 142 -3.37 -0.26 9.22
C LYS A 142 -4.49 -1.01 8.53
N ALA A 143 -5.71 -0.95 9.08
CA ALA A 143 -6.88 -1.63 8.49
C ALA A 143 -7.41 -0.92 7.23
N GLY A 144 -7.25 0.41 7.15
CA GLY A 144 -7.64 1.21 5.99
C GLY A 144 -6.52 1.37 4.95
N VAL A 145 -5.55 2.27 5.21
CA VAL A 145 -4.56 2.69 4.20
C VAL A 145 -3.76 1.51 3.65
N TYR A 146 -3.19 0.65 4.49
CA TYR A 146 -2.35 -0.44 3.99
C TYR A 146 -3.15 -1.52 3.26
N ARG A 147 -4.38 -1.82 3.70
CA ARG A 147 -5.30 -2.71 2.95
C ARG A 147 -5.67 -2.09 1.59
N PHE A 148 -5.99 -0.79 1.55
CA PHE A 148 -6.23 -0.07 0.30
C PHE A 148 -5.04 -0.19 -0.66
N LEU A 149 -3.83 0.05 -0.18
CA LEU A 149 -2.63 -0.04 -1.02
C LEU A 149 -2.40 -1.45 -1.53
N TYR A 150 -2.60 -2.47 -0.69
CA TYR A 150 -2.44 -3.87 -1.09
C TYR A 150 -3.42 -4.27 -2.20
N LEU A 151 -4.72 -4.05 -1.97
CA LEU A 151 -5.76 -4.30 -2.96
C LEU A 151 -5.53 -3.49 -4.24
N SER A 152 -5.08 -2.23 -4.09
CA SER A 152 -4.77 -1.38 -5.23
C SER A 152 -3.58 -1.85 -6.05
N VAL A 153 -2.56 -2.45 -5.45
CA VAL A 153 -1.44 -3.00 -6.25
C VAL A 153 -1.94 -4.20 -7.05
N LEU A 154 -2.67 -5.11 -6.40
CA LEU A 154 -3.10 -6.36 -7.01
C LEU A 154 -4.18 -6.17 -8.07
N GLU A 155 -5.21 -5.37 -7.82
CA GLU A 155 -6.28 -5.11 -8.78
C GLU A 155 -5.73 -4.56 -10.10
N GLU A 156 -4.77 -3.64 -10.03
CA GLU A 156 -4.17 -3.02 -11.21
C GLU A 156 -3.22 -4.02 -11.92
N LEU A 157 -2.49 -4.87 -11.20
CA LEU A 157 -1.67 -5.94 -11.81
C LEU A 157 -2.50 -7.04 -12.48
N TYR A 158 -3.71 -7.30 -11.99
CA TYR A 158 -4.63 -8.33 -12.51
C TYR A 158 -5.38 -7.92 -13.77
N ALA A 159 -5.39 -6.62 -14.11
CA ALA A 159 -5.93 -6.12 -15.36
C ALA A 159 -4.78 -5.62 -16.27
N PRO A 160 -3.95 -6.49 -16.86
CA PRO A 160 -2.66 -6.09 -17.41
C PRO A 160 -2.77 -5.19 -18.65
N THR A 161 -2.53 -3.91 -18.42
CA THR A 161 -2.20 -2.88 -19.42
C THR A 161 -0.93 -2.14 -18.97
N LYS A 162 -0.23 -1.47 -19.89
CA LYS A 162 0.93 -0.64 -19.49
C LYS A 162 0.53 0.42 -18.45
N GLN A 163 -0.65 1.03 -18.62
CA GLN A 163 -1.18 2.02 -17.68
C GLN A 163 -1.43 1.41 -16.29
N HIS A 164 -2.16 0.29 -16.21
CA HIS A 164 -2.44 -0.32 -14.91
C HIS A 164 -1.16 -0.81 -14.21
N TYR A 165 -0.15 -1.23 -14.98
CA TYR A 165 1.16 -1.56 -14.41
C TYR A 165 1.82 -0.34 -13.73
N ASP A 166 1.79 0.83 -14.38
CA ASP A 166 2.24 2.10 -13.78
C ASP A 166 1.40 2.45 -12.53
N GLU A 167 0.08 2.28 -12.59
CA GLU A 167 -0.81 2.56 -11.46
C GLU A 167 -0.49 1.67 -10.24
N ALA A 168 -0.30 0.36 -10.45
CA ALA A 168 0.12 -0.58 -9.42
C ALA A 168 1.42 -0.13 -8.75
N PHE A 169 2.40 0.24 -9.56
CA PHE A 169 3.68 0.73 -9.07
C PHE A 169 3.56 2.04 -8.29
N GLY A 170 2.69 2.95 -8.73
CA GLY A 170 2.37 4.18 -8.00
C GLY A 170 1.89 3.91 -6.57
N TYR A 171 1.02 2.92 -6.37
CA TYR A 171 0.55 2.54 -5.03
C TYR A 171 1.59 1.77 -4.21
N LEU A 172 2.40 0.94 -4.85
CA LEU A 172 3.45 0.20 -4.18
C LEU A 172 4.52 1.14 -3.61
N GLY A 173 4.87 2.19 -4.37
CA GLY A 173 5.67 3.30 -3.91
C GLY A 173 7.17 3.01 -3.81
N THR A 174 7.76 2.11 -4.62
CA THR A 174 9.23 1.87 -4.57
C THR A 174 10.06 3.02 -5.16
N GLY A 175 9.43 3.96 -5.88
CA GLY A 175 10.08 5.14 -6.48
C GLY A 175 11.00 4.79 -7.67
N ALA A 176 11.45 5.79 -8.42
CA ALA A 176 12.18 5.56 -9.68
C ALA A 176 13.59 4.95 -9.52
N THR A 177 14.25 5.17 -8.38
CA THR A 177 15.66 4.82 -8.17
C THR A 177 15.91 3.86 -7.00
N ASN A 178 14.84 3.32 -6.41
CA ASN A 178 14.88 2.42 -5.25
C ASN A 178 15.63 2.97 -4.01
N VAL A 179 15.93 4.27 -3.98
CA VAL A 179 16.61 4.90 -2.83
C VAL A 179 15.65 4.90 -1.64
N PRO A 180 16.08 4.48 -0.43
CA PRO A 180 15.19 4.36 0.73
C PRO A 180 14.35 5.61 1.03
N GLY A 181 14.93 6.82 0.87
CA GLY A 181 14.22 8.08 1.10
C GLY A 181 13.16 8.44 0.06
N GLY A 182 13.10 7.73 -1.07
CA GLY A 182 12.08 7.89 -2.11
C GLY A 182 10.94 6.87 -2.01
N ARG A 183 11.05 5.87 -1.12
CA ARG A 183 10.04 4.81 -0.96
C ARG A 183 8.86 5.33 -0.14
N LYS A 184 7.64 5.04 -0.59
CA LYS A 184 6.35 5.38 0.04
C LYS A 184 5.49 4.13 0.19
N GLY A 185 4.29 4.27 0.76
CA GLY A 185 3.29 3.20 0.81
C GLY A 185 3.83 1.89 1.40
N LEU A 186 3.54 0.77 0.74
CA LEU A 186 3.97 -0.56 1.19
C LEU A 186 5.49 -0.78 1.07
N ALA A 187 6.17 -0.14 0.12
CA ALA A 187 7.63 -0.19 0.03
C ALA A 187 8.35 0.44 1.24
N ALA A 188 7.75 1.48 1.82
CA ALA A 188 8.25 2.07 3.06
C ALA A 188 8.04 1.11 4.26
N VAL A 189 6.91 0.40 4.31
CA VAL A 189 6.66 -0.64 5.33
C VAL A 189 7.69 -1.77 5.20
N ALA A 190 7.90 -2.29 3.99
CA ALA A 190 8.90 -3.32 3.70
C ALA A 190 10.31 -2.89 4.15
N THR A 191 10.70 -1.64 3.86
CA THR A 191 12.02 -1.11 4.27
C THR A 191 12.21 -1.09 5.79
N ARG A 192 11.16 -0.75 6.55
CA ARG A 192 11.22 -0.82 8.03
C ARG A 192 11.37 -2.27 8.52
N ARG A 193 10.71 -3.22 7.85
CA ARG A 193 10.78 -4.65 8.19
C ARG A 193 12.12 -5.28 7.80
N ASP A 194 12.73 -4.82 6.72
CA ASP A 194 14.10 -5.19 6.34
C ASP A 194 15.11 -4.80 7.42
N GLY A 195 15.03 -3.57 7.93
CA GLY A 195 15.94 -3.10 8.99
C GLY A 195 15.83 -3.88 10.30
N THR A 196 14.64 -4.38 10.64
CA THR A 196 14.38 -5.12 11.89
C THR A 196 14.67 -6.61 11.77
N ASN A 197 14.37 -7.23 10.62
CA ASN A 197 14.48 -8.68 10.44
C ASN A 197 15.76 -9.11 9.70
N GLY A 198 16.47 -8.18 9.06
CA GLY A 198 17.60 -8.47 8.18
C GLY A 198 17.16 -9.14 6.89
N THR A 199 15.99 -8.75 6.38
CA THR A 199 15.43 -9.19 5.09
C THR A 199 15.77 -8.17 4.00
N THR A 200 15.37 -8.48 2.76
CA THR A 200 15.56 -7.65 1.56
C THR A 200 14.25 -7.47 0.79
N LEU A 201 13.10 -7.49 1.46
CA LEU A 201 11.77 -7.45 0.86
C LEU A 201 11.55 -6.21 -0.01
N ALA A 202 12.01 -5.04 0.42
CA ALA A 202 11.82 -3.83 -0.36
C ALA A 202 12.66 -3.85 -1.66
N GLU A 203 13.86 -4.44 -1.61
CA GLU A 203 14.70 -4.64 -2.79
C GLU A 203 14.08 -5.68 -3.72
N GLU A 204 13.63 -6.81 -3.18
CA GLU A 204 13.02 -7.90 -3.93
C GLU A 204 11.72 -7.45 -4.62
N LEU A 205 10.90 -6.62 -3.94
CA LEU A 205 9.73 -5.99 -4.55
C LEU A 205 10.14 -5.07 -5.70
N PHE A 206 11.17 -4.24 -5.52
CA PHE A 206 11.66 -3.37 -6.59
C PHE A 206 12.13 -4.17 -7.81
N GLU A 207 12.89 -5.25 -7.58
CA GLU A 207 13.39 -6.13 -8.63
C GLU A 207 12.25 -6.86 -9.36
N LEU A 208 11.23 -7.34 -8.64
CA LEU A 208 10.04 -7.94 -9.25
C LEU A 208 9.25 -6.95 -10.11
N ILE A 209 9.11 -5.69 -9.70
CA ILE A 209 8.48 -4.67 -10.54
C ILE A 209 9.30 -4.45 -11.83
N ARG A 210 10.63 -4.42 -11.71
CA ARG A 210 11.48 -4.26 -12.89
C ARG A 210 11.32 -5.45 -13.84
N GLU A 211 11.26 -6.67 -13.31
CA GLU A 211 10.99 -7.87 -14.10
C GLU A 211 9.61 -7.83 -14.77
N GLY A 212 8.56 -7.44 -14.03
CA GLY A 212 7.19 -7.43 -14.51
C GLY A 212 6.95 -6.41 -15.61
N SER A 213 7.62 -5.26 -15.51
CA SER A 213 7.66 -4.23 -16.54
C SER A 213 8.16 -4.77 -17.88
N CYS A 214 9.26 -5.55 -17.86
CA CYS A 214 9.75 -6.23 -19.07
C CYS A 214 8.81 -7.36 -19.53
N ALA A 215 8.24 -8.12 -18.59
CA ALA A 215 7.33 -9.22 -18.92
C ALA A 215 6.06 -8.72 -19.63
N ILE A 216 5.40 -7.68 -19.10
CA ILE A 216 4.18 -7.12 -19.70
C ILE A 216 4.46 -6.51 -21.08
N GLU A 217 5.58 -5.81 -21.28
CA GLU A 217 5.91 -5.25 -22.59
C GLU A 217 6.15 -6.34 -23.64
N LYS A 218 6.90 -7.38 -23.30
CA LYS A 218 7.12 -8.52 -24.20
C LYS A 218 5.82 -9.22 -24.55
N ALA A 219 4.96 -9.47 -23.54
CA ALA A 219 3.70 -10.17 -23.72
C ALA A 219 2.72 -9.37 -24.62
N LEU A 220 2.54 -8.08 -24.36
CA LEU A 220 1.68 -7.20 -25.15
C LEU A 220 2.19 -7.07 -26.60
N ASN A 221 3.51 -6.91 -26.80
CA ASN A 221 4.11 -6.83 -28.13
C ASN A 221 3.96 -8.14 -28.91
N ALA A 222 4.17 -9.29 -28.26
CA ALA A 222 4.02 -10.60 -28.89
C ALA A 222 2.56 -10.87 -29.33
N LYS A 223 1.59 -10.31 -28.60
CA LYS A 223 0.16 -10.38 -28.92
C LYS A 223 -0.30 -9.34 -29.93
N GLY A 224 0.45 -8.26 -30.11
CA GLY A 224 -0.01 -7.09 -30.87
C GLY A 224 -1.25 -6.44 -30.23
N ALA A 225 -1.30 -6.36 -28.90
CA ALA A 225 -2.45 -5.87 -28.14
C ALA A 225 -2.04 -4.81 -27.11
N ASP A 226 -2.96 -3.93 -26.75
CA ASP A 226 -2.77 -2.90 -25.71
C ASP A 226 -3.13 -3.40 -24.29
N SER A 227 -3.76 -4.56 -24.21
CA SER A 227 -4.16 -5.25 -22.99
C SER A 227 -4.05 -6.76 -23.15
N MET A 228 -3.92 -7.47 -22.04
CA MET A 228 -4.08 -8.92 -21.97
C MET A 228 -4.87 -9.30 -20.71
N GLU A 229 -5.26 -10.56 -20.58
CA GLU A 229 -5.80 -11.11 -19.33
C GLU A 229 -4.68 -11.76 -18.52
N LEU A 230 -4.80 -11.78 -17.19
CA LEU A 230 -3.92 -12.60 -16.34
C LEU A 230 -4.11 -14.09 -16.69
N GLY A 231 -3.02 -14.86 -16.74
CA GLY A 231 -3.04 -16.25 -17.23
C GLY A 231 -2.62 -16.40 -18.69
N GLU A 232 -2.54 -15.31 -19.43
CA GLU A 232 -2.20 -15.36 -20.86
C GLU A 232 -0.69 -15.33 -21.16
N ASP A 233 0.14 -14.95 -20.19
CA ASP A 233 1.60 -14.96 -20.30
C ASP A 233 2.23 -15.44 -18.99
N ALA A 234 2.90 -16.61 -19.05
CA ALA A 234 3.42 -17.27 -17.87
C ALA A 234 4.56 -16.51 -17.16
N ASP A 235 5.31 -15.67 -17.90
CA ASP A 235 6.38 -14.87 -17.30
C ASP A 235 5.80 -13.69 -16.52
N TYR A 236 4.76 -13.05 -17.05
CA TYR A 236 4.01 -12.02 -16.34
C TYR A 236 3.29 -12.59 -15.11
N ASP A 237 2.59 -13.71 -15.26
CA ASP A 237 1.89 -14.38 -14.16
C ASP A 237 2.85 -14.71 -13.00
N ARG A 238 4.02 -15.27 -13.33
CA ARG A 238 5.07 -15.58 -12.34
C ARG A 238 5.51 -14.33 -11.57
N VAL A 239 5.61 -13.18 -12.25
CA VAL A 239 5.98 -11.93 -11.58
C VAL A 239 4.87 -11.42 -10.69
N VAL A 240 3.62 -11.41 -11.15
CA VAL A 240 2.47 -10.98 -10.34
C VAL A 240 2.34 -11.85 -9.09
N ASP A 241 2.42 -13.18 -9.23
CA ASP A 241 2.48 -14.12 -8.11
C ASP A 241 3.65 -13.84 -7.15
N GLY A 242 4.79 -13.46 -7.71
CA GLY A 242 5.97 -13.06 -6.93
C GLY A 242 5.71 -11.79 -6.10
N ILE A 243 5.11 -10.77 -6.71
CA ILE A 243 4.78 -9.50 -6.05
C ILE A 243 3.77 -9.74 -4.94
N ASP A 244 2.69 -10.46 -5.23
CA ASP A 244 1.65 -10.82 -4.25
C ASP A 244 2.26 -11.52 -3.02
N ARG A 245 3.01 -12.61 -3.23
CA ARG A 245 3.68 -13.33 -2.13
C ARG A 245 4.61 -12.44 -1.31
N LYS A 246 5.33 -11.50 -1.95
CA LYS A 246 6.23 -10.58 -1.22
C LYS A 246 5.45 -9.56 -0.41
N LEU A 247 4.33 -9.06 -0.93
CA LEU A 247 3.44 -8.19 -0.16
C LEU A 247 2.84 -8.91 1.04
N GLN A 248 2.37 -10.16 0.87
CA GLN A 248 1.91 -10.98 1.98
C GLN A 248 3.00 -11.18 3.05
N LEU A 249 4.26 -11.37 2.65
CA LEU A 249 5.38 -11.43 3.59
C LEU A 249 5.58 -10.11 4.34
N VAL A 250 5.42 -8.95 3.70
CA VAL A 250 5.48 -7.64 4.39
C VAL A 250 4.42 -7.55 5.50
N PHE A 251 3.19 -8.02 5.23
CA PHE A 251 2.15 -8.10 6.24
C PHE A 251 2.49 -9.12 7.34
N ALA A 252 2.96 -10.31 6.98
CA ALA A 252 3.39 -11.33 7.94
C ALA A 252 4.47 -10.81 8.90
N TYR A 253 5.54 -10.19 8.39
CA TYR A 253 6.57 -9.58 9.24
C TYR A 253 6.03 -8.43 10.10
N SER A 254 5.02 -7.70 9.62
CA SER A 254 4.40 -6.62 10.39
C SER A 254 3.52 -7.17 11.52
N ILE A 255 2.68 -8.17 11.26
CA ILE A 255 1.90 -8.89 12.29
C ILE A 255 2.85 -9.48 13.34
N GLY A 256 3.91 -10.17 12.89
CA GLY A 256 4.89 -10.77 13.79
C GLY A 256 5.60 -9.74 14.67
N HIS A 257 5.93 -8.57 14.13
CA HIS A 257 6.48 -7.47 14.92
C HIS A 257 5.51 -7.02 16.01
N GLU A 258 4.23 -6.82 15.69
CA GLU A 258 3.24 -6.42 16.69
C GLU A 258 3.01 -7.52 17.75
N LEU A 259 3.04 -8.81 17.38
CA LEU A 259 3.00 -9.90 18.35
C LEU A 259 4.18 -9.86 19.33
N VAL A 260 5.40 -9.61 18.84
CA VAL A 260 6.57 -9.41 19.70
C VAL A 260 6.35 -8.22 20.66
N GLU A 261 5.83 -7.12 20.15
CA GLU A 261 5.58 -5.92 20.94
C GLU A 261 4.45 -6.11 21.97
N ILE A 262 3.38 -6.86 21.67
CA ILE A 262 2.36 -7.25 22.66
C ILE A 262 3.03 -8.05 23.80
N GLY A 263 3.87 -9.02 23.46
CA GLY A 263 4.63 -9.82 24.43
C GLY A 263 5.56 -8.98 25.32
N ARG A 264 6.21 -7.95 24.75
CA ARG A 264 7.09 -7.02 25.49
C ARG A 264 6.33 -6.05 26.38
N ASN A 265 5.12 -5.66 25.99
CA ASN A 265 4.34 -4.62 26.67
C ASN A 265 3.26 -5.16 27.60
N ARG A 266 3.38 -6.42 28.09
CA ARG A 266 2.41 -7.05 29.00
C ARG A 266 2.12 -6.27 30.29
N THR A 267 2.99 -5.37 30.71
CA THR A 267 2.81 -4.52 31.90
C THR A 267 2.17 -3.16 31.59
N SER A 268 1.90 -2.85 30.32
CA SER A 268 1.30 -1.60 29.88
C SER A 268 0.07 -1.89 29.03
N PRO A 269 -1.12 -2.01 29.65
CA PRO A 269 -2.35 -2.38 28.94
C PRO A 269 -2.68 -1.49 27.74
N GLU A 270 -2.52 -0.18 27.89
CA GLU A 270 -2.76 0.78 26.81
C GLU A 270 -1.81 0.54 25.62
N THR A 271 -0.52 0.31 25.90
CA THR A 271 0.46 0.02 24.85
C THR A 271 0.21 -1.34 24.20
N ALA A 272 -0.10 -2.37 24.98
CA ALA A 272 -0.43 -3.69 24.45
C ALA A 272 -1.68 -3.65 23.58
N LEU A 273 -2.72 -2.93 24.00
CA LEU A 273 -3.95 -2.75 23.22
C LEU A 273 -3.68 -2.02 21.89
N LEU A 274 -2.84 -0.97 21.92
CA LEU A 274 -2.43 -0.30 20.68
C LEU A 274 -1.79 -1.28 19.70
N LYS A 275 -0.96 -2.20 20.21
CA LYS A 275 -0.30 -3.24 19.41
C LYS A 275 -1.25 -4.31 18.90
N VAL A 276 -2.31 -4.62 19.65
CA VAL A 276 -3.43 -5.46 19.15
C VAL A 276 -4.14 -4.79 17.98
N PHE A 277 -4.44 -3.49 18.07
CA PHE A 277 -5.03 -2.74 16.95
C PHE A 277 -4.11 -2.69 15.72
N GLU A 278 -2.80 -2.53 15.93
CA GLU A 278 -1.82 -2.59 14.84
C GLU A 278 -1.81 -3.98 14.18
N ALA A 279 -1.77 -5.05 14.98
CA ALA A 279 -1.76 -6.43 14.51
C ALA A 279 -3.04 -6.77 13.72
N ASP A 280 -4.22 -6.43 14.25
CA ASP A 280 -5.50 -6.65 13.59
C ASP A 280 -5.57 -5.92 12.25
N GLY A 281 -5.15 -4.65 12.21
CA GLY A 281 -5.16 -3.86 10.99
C GLY A 281 -4.25 -4.40 9.89
N TYR A 282 -3.08 -4.98 10.21
CA TYR A 282 -2.28 -5.70 9.22
C TYR A 282 -2.90 -7.05 8.84
N PHE A 283 -3.50 -7.76 9.80
CA PHE A 283 -4.05 -9.09 9.61
C PHE A 283 -5.25 -9.10 8.66
N VAL A 284 -6.19 -8.14 8.77
CA VAL A 284 -7.35 -8.04 7.86
C VAL A 284 -6.99 -7.88 6.38
N ALA A 285 -5.76 -7.47 6.05
CA ALA A 285 -5.30 -7.41 4.66
C ALA A 285 -4.98 -8.80 4.07
N VAL A 286 -4.70 -9.80 4.90
CA VAL A 286 -4.26 -11.15 4.49
C VAL A 286 -5.06 -12.28 5.13
N GLU A 287 -6.08 -11.98 5.93
CA GLU A 287 -6.87 -12.94 6.68
C GLU A 287 -7.54 -13.97 5.76
N ASP A 288 -8.27 -13.53 4.74
CA ASP A 288 -8.98 -14.43 3.82
C ASP A 288 -8.02 -15.35 3.06
N LEU A 289 -6.84 -14.83 2.69
CA LEU A 289 -5.77 -15.61 2.05
C LEU A 289 -5.24 -16.70 2.96
N LEU A 290 -5.04 -16.39 4.25
CA LEU A 290 -4.61 -17.37 5.24
C LEU A 290 -5.68 -18.42 5.51
N LEU A 291 -6.96 -18.02 5.56
CA LEU A 291 -8.09 -18.94 5.75
C LEU A 291 -8.31 -19.88 4.57
N ALA A 292 -8.02 -19.41 3.34
CA ALA A 292 -8.04 -20.21 2.12
C ALA A 292 -6.74 -21.02 1.90
N GLY A 293 -5.71 -20.78 2.71
CA GLY A 293 -4.41 -21.41 2.62
C GLY A 293 -4.36 -22.87 3.11
N ASN A 294 -3.14 -23.36 3.36
CA ASN A 294 -2.93 -24.69 3.91
C ASN A 294 -3.38 -24.79 5.38
N ASP A 295 -3.43 -26.00 5.94
CA ASP A 295 -3.89 -26.25 7.31
C ASP A 295 -3.16 -25.41 8.38
N SER A 296 -1.86 -25.15 8.19
CA SER A 296 -1.07 -24.34 9.13
C SER A 296 -1.44 -22.86 9.04
N GLN A 297 -1.63 -22.33 7.83
CA GLN A 297 -2.08 -20.95 7.59
C GLN A 297 -3.49 -20.73 8.15
N LYS A 298 -4.41 -21.65 7.87
CA LYS A 298 -5.78 -21.59 8.36
C LYS A 298 -5.87 -21.68 9.89
N ALA A 299 -5.08 -22.58 10.49
CA ALA A 299 -5.01 -22.70 11.94
C ALA A 299 -4.48 -21.41 12.56
N PHE A 300 -3.40 -20.84 12.02
CA PHE A 300 -2.86 -19.56 12.47
C PHE A 300 -3.90 -18.43 12.38
N ALA A 301 -4.54 -18.23 11.22
CA ALA A 301 -5.55 -17.17 11.06
C ALA A 301 -6.72 -17.32 12.04
N THR A 302 -7.22 -18.55 12.22
CA THR A 302 -8.32 -18.82 13.16
C THR A 302 -7.91 -18.49 14.60
N SER A 303 -6.70 -18.89 15.02
CA SER A 303 -6.18 -18.59 16.36
C SER A 303 -5.91 -17.11 16.57
N LEU A 304 -5.34 -16.43 15.57
CA LEU A 304 -5.06 -15.00 15.66
C LEU A 304 -6.35 -14.19 15.74
N ARG A 305 -7.33 -14.44 14.86
CA ARG A 305 -8.65 -13.79 14.91
C ARG A 305 -9.30 -13.94 16.28
N ALA A 306 -9.33 -15.15 16.82
CA ALA A 306 -9.91 -15.40 18.14
C ALA A 306 -9.21 -14.60 19.26
N ALA A 307 -7.87 -14.55 19.25
CA ALA A 307 -7.11 -13.80 20.24
C ALA A 307 -7.27 -12.27 20.10
N LEU A 308 -7.34 -11.76 18.87
CA LEU A 308 -7.58 -10.34 18.59
C LEU A 308 -8.99 -9.93 19.03
N ASP A 309 -10.02 -10.71 18.68
CA ASP A 309 -11.41 -10.42 19.05
C ASP A 309 -11.60 -10.45 20.58
N GLU A 310 -10.94 -11.38 21.28
CA GLU A 310 -10.94 -11.42 22.75
C GLU A 310 -10.31 -10.14 23.34
N ALA A 311 -9.15 -9.73 22.84
CA ALA A 311 -8.46 -8.54 23.31
C ALA A 311 -9.22 -7.23 23.00
N LEU A 312 -9.81 -7.12 21.81
CA LEU A 312 -10.57 -5.94 21.38
C LEU A 312 -11.95 -5.85 22.04
N GLY A 313 -12.54 -6.99 22.42
CA GLY A 313 -13.82 -7.06 23.13
C GLY A 313 -13.72 -6.95 24.65
N ALA A 314 -12.51 -7.02 25.21
CA ALA A 314 -12.30 -6.98 26.65
C ALA A 314 -12.52 -5.57 27.25
N VAL A 315 -13.23 -5.53 28.38
CA VAL A 315 -13.52 -4.28 29.13
C VAL A 315 -12.39 -3.95 30.12
N ASP A 316 -11.59 -4.94 30.49
CA ASP A 316 -10.45 -4.79 31.39
C ASP A 316 -9.16 -5.33 30.74
N ALA A 317 -8.04 -5.27 31.48
CA ALA A 317 -6.73 -5.70 31.00
C ALA A 317 -6.42 -7.19 31.24
N ALA A 318 -7.40 -8.01 31.66
CA ALA A 318 -7.17 -9.41 32.01
C ALA A 318 -6.69 -10.23 30.80
N TRP A 319 -7.18 -9.90 29.60
CA TRP A 319 -6.81 -10.55 28.34
C TRP A 319 -5.30 -10.62 28.11
N ILE A 320 -4.52 -9.66 28.64
CA ILE A 320 -3.07 -9.57 28.42
C ILE A 320 -2.32 -10.77 29.01
N ALA A 321 -2.81 -11.29 30.13
CA ALA A 321 -2.19 -12.44 30.78
C ALA A 321 -2.34 -13.72 29.95
N ASP A 322 -3.49 -13.83 29.26
CA ASP A 322 -3.89 -15.01 28.49
C ASP A 322 -3.56 -14.88 26.98
N PHE A 323 -3.16 -13.69 26.52
CA PHE A 323 -2.73 -13.47 25.13
C PHE A 323 -1.42 -14.21 24.84
N ASP A 324 -1.51 -15.34 24.14
CA ASP A 324 -0.38 -16.19 23.76
C ASP A 324 0.40 -15.61 22.57
N ALA A 325 1.06 -14.47 22.78
CA ALA A 325 1.87 -13.81 21.76
C ALA A 325 2.98 -14.70 21.19
N ASP A 326 3.64 -15.51 22.03
CA ASP A 326 4.76 -16.37 21.62
C ASP A 326 4.28 -17.56 20.79
N GLY A 327 3.15 -18.18 21.18
CA GLY A 327 2.52 -19.25 20.42
C GLY A 327 1.98 -18.77 19.08
N LEU A 328 1.32 -17.61 19.05
CA LEU A 328 0.85 -16.98 17.81
C LEU A 328 2.02 -16.61 16.88
N LEU A 329 3.12 -16.08 17.43
CA LEU A 329 4.32 -15.76 16.66
C LEU A 329 4.93 -17.03 16.05
N SER A 330 5.06 -18.09 16.84
CA SER A 330 5.58 -19.38 16.37
C SER A 330 4.70 -19.98 15.27
N ALA A 331 3.37 -19.86 15.39
CA ALA A 331 2.43 -20.30 14.37
C ALA A 331 2.54 -19.48 13.08
N LEU A 332 2.70 -18.16 13.18
CA LEU A 332 2.92 -17.27 12.03
C LEU A 332 4.23 -17.61 11.30
N GLU A 333 5.33 -17.78 12.04
CA GLU A 333 6.64 -18.16 11.50
C GLU A 333 6.56 -19.48 10.75
N ALA A 334 5.83 -20.46 11.28
CA ALA A 334 5.58 -21.73 10.62
C ALA A 334 4.70 -21.59 9.37
N ALA A 335 3.64 -20.78 9.43
CA ALA A 335 2.69 -20.58 8.34
C ALA A 335 3.33 -19.93 7.09
N TYR A 336 4.27 -19.00 7.30
CA TYR A 336 4.96 -18.29 6.23
C TYR A 336 6.39 -18.76 5.96
N GLY A 337 6.96 -19.63 6.80
CA GLY A 337 8.37 -20.03 6.70
C GLY A 337 9.33 -18.86 6.94
N ILE A 338 9.00 -17.96 7.87
CA ILE A 338 9.78 -16.75 8.19
C ILE A 338 10.40 -16.84 9.59
N LYS A 339 11.26 -15.87 9.90
CA LYS A 339 11.79 -15.68 11.26
C LYS A 339 11.78 -14.20 11.64
N VAL A 340 11.00 -13.87 12.66
CA VAL A 340 10.80 -12.51 13.16
C VAL A 340 11.78 -12.25 14.30
N LYS A 341 12.45 -11.09 14.29
CA LYS A 341 13.43 -10.72 15.33
C LYS A 341 12.91 -9.68 16.33
N GLY A 342 11.76 -9.07 16.04
CA GLY A 342 11.21 -7.93 16.77
C GLY A 342 11.72 -6.63 16.20
#